data_AF-A0A2J8A7A1-F1
#
_entry.id   AF-A0A2J8A7A1-F1
#
_cell.length_a   1.000
_cell.length_b   1.000
_cell.length_c   1.000
_cell.angle_alpha   90.00
_cell.angle_beta   90.00
_cell.angle_gamma   90.00
#
_symmetry.space_group_name_H-M   'P 1'
#
loop_
_entity.id
_entity.type
_entity.pdbx_description
1 polymer ?
#
loop_
_entity_poly.entity_id
_entity_poly.type
_entity_poly.pdbx_seq_one_letter_code
_entity_poly.pdbx_strand_id
1 'polypeptide(L)'
;MTSTTYRIWFPDILTSIAGHLPDNCLPFLRLVDKATAAHFSNSKSVTLSKPVPPREFRWFISNKMRTLNTVQRMTLAKLTARSGSVENLRALLRRSEAHAWEFEVWDAAAGAGRLDVCRFLMTFYCPRGPAECDAQQRTRASRRSFAIGSSATAELAITTFGWRRLMPRGEATSS
;
A
#
# COMPACT_ATOMS: atom_id res chain seq x y z
N MET A 1 -12.91 34.29 38.40
CA MET A 1 -12.25 34.42 37.08
C MET A 1 -12.80 33.32 36.18
N THR A 2 -13.87 33.60 35.44
CA THR A 2 -14.47 32.66 34.49
C THR A 2 -13.58 32.63 33.25
N SER A 3 -12.71 31.63 33.15
CA SER A 3 -11.91 31.39 31.94
C SER A 3 -12.86 31.08 30.79
N THR A 4 -13.13 32.08 29.96
CA THR A 4 -13.92 31.93 28.73
C THR A 4 -13.14 31.03 27.80
N THR A 5 -13.42 29.73 27.87
CA THR A 5 -12.95 28.76 26.89
C THR A 5 -13.61 29.11 25.57
N TYR A 6 -12.88 29.78 24.68
CA TYR A 6 -13.32 30.00 23.32
C TYR A 6 -13.58 28.64 22.67
N ARG A 7 -14.85 28.28 22.47
CA ARG A 7 -15.22 27.10 21.68
C ARG A 7 -15.00 27.44 20.20
N ILE A 8 -13.78 27.23 19.75
CA ILE A 8 -13.33 27.47 18.37
C ILE A 8 -14.02 26.50 17.39
N TRP A 9 -14.50 25.35 17.88
CA TRP A 9 -15.05 24.26 17.08
C TRP A 9 -16.56 24.43 16.83
N PHE A 10 -16.91 25.21 15.80
CA PHE A 10 -18.28 25.28 15.27
C PHE A 10 -18.55 24.12 14.30
N PRO A 11 -19.78 23.54 14.29
CA PRO A 11 -20.13 22.43 13.40
C PRO A 11 -19.84 22.71 11.91
N ASP A 12 -20.07 23.96 11.46
CA ASP A 12 -19.86 24.35 10.06
C ASP A 12 -18.38 24.32 9.68
N ILE A 13 -17.50 24.77 10.59
CA ILE A 13 -16.05 24.69 10.40
C ILE A 13 -15.60 23.23 10.36
N LEU A 14 -16.11 22.39 11.26
CA LEU A 14 -15.79 20.96 11.28
C LEU A 14 -16.24 20.25 10.01
N THR A 15 -17.42 20.58 9.49
CA THR A 15 -17.96 20.03 8.24
C THR A 15 -17.12 20.49 7.05
N SER A 16 -16.73 21.77 7.02
CA SER A 16 -15.86 22.33 5.98
C SER A 16 -14.49 21.66 5.98
N ILE A 17 -13.86 21.54 7.15
CA ILE A 17 -12.60 20.80 7.32
C ILE A 17 -12.78 19.36 6.82
N ALA A 18 -13.82 18.66 7.27
CA ALA A 18 -14.07 17.27 6.87
C ALA A 18 -14.22 17.09 5.35
N GLY A 19 -14.87 18.04 4.67
CA GLY A 19 -15.00 18.03 3.20
C GLY A 19 -13.68 18.14 2.44
N HIS A 20 -12.63 18.68 3.08
CA HIS A 20 -11.30 18.84 2.49
C HIS A 20 -10.31 17.75 2.92
N LEU A 21 -10.65 16.91 3.90
CA LEU A 21 -9.78 15.84 4.36
C LEU A 21 -10.12 14.50 3.69
N PRO A 22 -9.11 13.64 3.43
CA PRO A 22 -9.35 12.26 3.09
C PRO A 22 -10.13 11.53 4.19
N ASP A 23 -11.01 10.60 3.81
CA ASP A 23 -11.91 9.90 4.76
C ASP A 23 -11.19 9.28 5.96
N ASN A 24 -10.00 8.74 5.76
CA ASN A 24 -9.22 8.09 6.82
C ASN A 24 -8.60 9.09 7.81
N CYS A 25 -8.73 10.40 7.60
CA CYS A 25 -8.24 11.41 8.54
C CYS A 25 -9.25 11.75 9.64
N LEU A 26 -10.56 11.58 9.38
CA LEU A 26 -11.63 11.94 10.32
C LEU A 26 -11.57 11.19 11.66
N PRO A 27 -11.24 9.89 11.71
CA PRO A 27 -11.08 9.17 12.99
C PRO A 27 -10.02 9.78 13.90
N PHE A 28 -8.99 10.42 13.32
CA PHE A 28 -7.91 11.07 14.06
C PHE A 28 -8.28 12.49 14.48
N LEU A 29 -9.02 13.22 13.66
CA LEU A 29 -9.54 14.55 14.03
C LEU A 29 -10.44 14.48 15.27
N ARG A 30 -11.16 13.36 15.44
CA ARG A 30 -11.96 13.02 16.61
C ARG A 30 -11.17 13.01 17.93
N LEU A 31 -9.85 12.83 17.88
CA LEU A 31 -8.98 12.74 19.05
C LEU A 31 -8.48 14.10 19.55
N VAL A 32 -8.75 15.19 18.83
CA VAL A 32 -8.22 16.53 19.14
C VAL A 32 -8.98 17.19 20.29
N ASP A 33 -10.32 17.13 20.28
CA ASP A 33 -11.18 17.77 21.29
C ASP A 33 -12.52 17.05 21.50
N LYS A 34 -13.17 17.24 22.66
CA LYS A 34 -14.49 16.65 22.96
C LYS A 34 -15.57 17.07 21.96
N ALA A 35 -15.55 18.30 21.46
CA ALA A 35 -16.49 18.78 20.44
C ALA A 35 -16.29 18.03 19.11
N THR A 36 -15.03 17.89 18.67
CA THR A 36 -14.70 17.08 17.48
C THR A 36 -15.05 15.61 17.69
N ALA A 37 -14.94 15.11 18.93
CA ALA A 37 -15.29 13.74 19.27
C ALA A 37 -16.78 13.43 19.11
N ALA A 38 -17.63 14.36 19.55
CA ALA A 38 -19.07 14.28 19.38
C ALA A 38 -19.47 14.41 17.91
N HIS A 39 -18.88 15.36 17.20
CA HIS A 39 -19.22 15.65 15.80
C HIS A 39 -18.86 14.50 14.85
N PHE A 40 -17.68 13.89 15.00
CA PHE A 40 -17.23 12.75 14.18
C PHE A 40 -17.49 11.39 14.84
N SER A 41 -18.52 11.28 15.67
CA SER A 41 -18.81 10.05 16.43
C SER A 41 -19.01 8.81 15.55
N ASN A 42 -19.47 8.97 14.31
CA ASN A 42 -19.69 7.88 13.35
C ASN A 42 -18.41 7.44 12.62
N SER A 43 -17.39 8.30 12.55
CA SER A 43 -16.15 8.05 11.80
C SER A 43 -15.08 7.41 12.69
N LYS A 44 -15.33 6.18 13.17
CA LYS A 44 -14.41 5.46 14.09
C LYS A 44 -13.42 4.55 13.38
N SER A 45 -13.73 4.13 12.16
CA SER A 45 -13.02 3.05 11.47
C SER A 45 -12.14 3.60 10.35
N VAL A 46 -10.92 3.07 10.24
CA VAL A 46 -9.99 3.36 9.15
C VAL A 46 -10.14 2.29 8.08
N THR A 47 -10.38 2.71 6.83
CA THR A 47 -10.47 1.80 5.69
C THR A 47 -9.11 1.73 4.99
N LEU A 48 -8.38 0.63 5.17
CA LEU A 48 -7.00 0.47 4.66
C LEU A 48 -6.88 0.47 3.13
N SER A 49 -7.99 0.28 2.39
CA SER A 49 -8.04 0.42 0.94
C SER A 49 -7.97 1.88 0.46
N LYS A 50 -8.10 2.85 1.38
CA LYS A 50 -7.91 4.28 1.14
C LYS A 50 -6.60 4.72 1.79
N PRO A 51 -5.94 5.79 1.31
CA PRO A 51 -4.68 6.26 1.90
C PRO A 51 -4.89 6.64 3.37
N VAL A 52 -4.01 6.16 4.24
CA VAL A 52 -3.96 6.52 5.66
C VAL A 52 -2.82 7.52 5.86
N PRO A 53 -2.98 8.56 6.68
CA PRO A 53 -1.89 9.48 7.01
C PRO A 53 -0.61 8.73 7.43
N PRO A 54 0.57 9.03 6.82
CA PRO A 54 1.79 8.23 7.03
C PRO A 54 2.24 8.14 8.48
N ARG A 55 2.03 9.19 9.27
CA ARG A 55 2.35 9.22 10.71
C ARG A 55 1.55 8.17 11.48
N GLU A 56 0.23 8.14 11.26
CA GLU A 56 -0.67 7.25 11.98
C GLU A 56 -0.45 5.79 11.58
N PHE A 57 -0.21 5.55 10.29
CA PHE A 57 0.14 4.23 9.80
C PHE A 57 1.47 3.72 10.38
N ARG A 58 2.49 4.59 10.48
CA ARG A 58 3.77 4.26 11.11
C ARG A 58 3.63 3.96 12.59
N TRP A 59 2.80 4.72 13.30
CA TRP A 59 2.47 4.43 14.70
C TRP A 59 1.78 3.06 14.83
N PHE A 60 0.79 2.76 13.99
CA PHE A 60 0.08 1.48 13.99
C PHE A 60 1.05 0.31 13.77
N ILE A 61 1.90 0.39 12.75
CA ILE A 61 2.89 -0.65 12.46
C ILE A 61 3.87 -0.82 13.63
N SER A 62 4.35 0.27 14.21
CA SER A 62 5.34 0.20 15.29
C SER A 62 4.80 -0.48 16.55
N ASN A 63 3.51 -0.26 16.85
CA ASN A 63 2.90 -0.73 18.10
C ASN A 63 2.10 -2.03 17.95
N LYS A 64 1.49 -2.29 16.81
CA LYS A 64 0.51 -3.37 16.62
C LYS A 64 0.96 -4.43 15.61
N MET A 65 1.97 -4.20 14.78
CA MET A 65 2.37 -5.19 13.78
C MET A 65 2.83 -6.51 14.40
N ARG A 66 3.45 -6.47 15.59
CA ARG A 66 3.92 -7.67 16.30
C ARG A 66 2.77 -8.58 16.75
N THR A 67 1.57 -8.04 16.98
CA THR A 67 0.40 -8.83 17.39
C THR A 67 -0.32 -9.47 16.22
N LEU A 68 0.03 -9.12 14.98
CA LEU A 68 -0.55 -9.68 13.76
C LEU A 68 0.17 -10.97 13.37
N ASN A 69 -0.59 -11.97 12.94
CA ASN A 69 -0.03 -13.19 12.33
C ASN A 69 0.42 -12.95 10.87
N THR A 70 1.11 -13.91 10.27
CA THR A 70 1.67 -13.77 8.91
C THR A 70 0.61 -13.46 7.85
N VAL A 71 -0.55 -14.13 7.91
CA VAL A 71 -1.67 -13.91 6.96
C VAL A 71 -2.25 -12.50 7.08
N GLN A 72 -2.41 -12.00 8.31
CA GLN A 72 -2.88 -10.64 8.58
C GLN A 72 -1.89 -9.58 8.09
N ARG A 73 -0.57 -9.82 8.28
CA ARG A 73 0.46 -8.91 7.79
C ARG A 73 0.52 -8.87 6.26
N MET A 74 0.38 -10.01 5.59
CA MET A 74 0.25 -10.08 4.13
C MET A 74 -1.00 -9.32 3.66
N THR A 75 -2.14 -9.55 4.31
CA THR A 75 -3.40 -8.86 3.99
C THR A 75 -3.26 -7.34 4.14
N LEU A 76 -2.61 -6.88 5.22
CA LEU A 76 -2.26 -5.48 5.43
C LEU A 76 -1.40 -4.93 4.28
N ALA A 77 -0.41 -5.68 3.81
CA ALA A 77 0.43 -5.29 2.68
C ALA A 77 -0.36 -5.15 1.38
N LYS A 78 -1.24 -6.11 1.07
CA LYS A 78 -2.12 -6.06 -0.11
C LYS A 78 -3.05 -4.84 -0.07
N LEU A 79 -3.70 -4.59 1.06
CA LEU A 79 -4.59 -3.43 1.22
C LEU A 79 -3.83 -2.11 1.10
N THR A 80 -2.63 -2.02 1.70
CA THR A 80 -1.77 -0.84 1.59
C THR A 80 -1.34 -0.60 0.14
N ALA A 81 -1.04 -1.65 -0.61
CA ALA A 81 -0.72 -1.54 -2.04
C ALA A 81 -1.91 -1.06 -2.87
N ARG A 82 -3.12 -1.57 -2.61
CA ARG A 82 -4.36 -1.10 -3.25
C ARG A 82 -4.68 0.36 -2.95
N SER A 83 -4.29 0.85 -1.77
CA SER A 83 -4.53 2.24 -1.35
C SER A 83 -3.77 3.28 -2.19
N GLY A 84 -2.70 2.88 -2.87
CA GLY A 84 -1.82 3.80 -3.59
C GLY A 84 -0.74 4.46 -2.72
N SER A 85 -0.74 4.26 -1.40
CA SER A 85 0.23 4.94 -0.52
C SER A 85 1.61 4.26 -0.53
N VAL A 86 2.50 4.74 -1.40
CA VAL A 86 3.89 4.27 -1.51
C VAL A 86 4.65 4.42 -0.19
N GLU A 87 4.44 5.51 0.56
CA GLU A 87 5.13 5.73 1.83
C GLU A 87 4.75 4.70 2.89
N ASN A 88 3.45 4.39 2.99
CA ASN A 88 2.94 3.38 3.90
C ASN A 88 3.46 1.99 3.51
N LEU A 89 3.41 1.67 2.21
CA LEU A 89 3.90 0.38 1.73
C LEU A 89 5.41 0.23 1.99
N ARG A 90 6.20 1.27 1.73
CA ARG A 90 7.63 1.30 2.05
C ARG A 90 7.91 1.10 3.54
N ALA A 91 7.13 1.75 4.41
CA ALA A 91 7.26 1.59 5.86
C ALA A 91 6.95 0.16 6.32
N LEU A 92 5.99 -0.50 5.68
CA LEU A 92 5.61 -1.88 5.97
C LEU A 92 6.67 -2.88 5.48
N LEU A 93 7.08 -2.78 4.21
CA LEU A 93 8.03 -3.71 3.59
C LEU A 93 9.42 -3.67 4.23
N ARG A 94 9.83 -2.55 4.82
CA ARG A 94 11.10 -2.46 5.58
C ARG A 94 11.11 -3.31 6.87
N ARG A 95 9.96 -3.74 7.36
CA ARG A 95 9.81 -4.41 8.68
C ARG A 95 9.36 -5.86 8.58
N SER A 96 8.98 -6.33 7.39
CA SER A 96 8.41 -7.65 7.18
C SER A 96 9.29 -8.54 6.31
N GLU A 97 8.88 -9.81 6.20
CA GLU A 97 9.28 -10.77 5.17
C GLU A 97 8.81 -10.30 3.78
N ALA A 98 9.26 -9.11 3.35
CA ALA A 98 8.77 -8.45 2.15
C ALA A 98 8.86 -9.36 0.91
N HIS A 99 9.87 -10.24 0.86
CA HIS A 99 10.09 -11.14 -0.27
C HIS A 99 9.06 -12.29 -0.32
N ALA A 100 8.46 -12.67 0.82
CA ALA A 100 7.46 -13.74 0.86
C ALA A 100 6.10 -13.31 0.31
N TRP A 101 5.83 -12.00 0.22
CA TRP A 101 4.54 -11.45 -0.22
C TRP A 101 4.64 -10.70 -1.55
N GLU A 102 5.76 -10.82 -2.26
CA GLU A 102 6.05 -10.05 -3.47
C GLU A 102 4.91 -10.19 -4.48
N PHE A 103 4.54 -11.42 -4.84
CA PHE A 103 3.54 -11.70 -5.86
C PHE A 103 2.16 -11.13 -5.49
N GLU A 104 1.71 -11.36 -4.26
CA GLU A 104 0.38 -10.95 -3.79
C GLU A 104 0.25 -9.44 -3.65
N VAL A 105 1.33 -8.75 -3.26
CA VAL A 105 1.37 -7.29 -3.12
C VAL A 105 1.38 -6.61 -4.50
N TRP A 106 2.12 -7.18 -5.45
CA TRP A 106 2.12 -6.74 -6.84
C TRP A 106 0.76 -6.91 -7.52
N ASP A 107 0.17 -8.10 -7.43
CA ASP A 107 -1.15 -8.40 -8.00
C ASP A 107 -2.22 -7.45 -7.45
N ALA A 108 -2.19 -7.18 -6.14
CA ALA A 108 -3.10 -6.25 -5.50
C ALA A 108 -2.92 -4.79 -6.01
N ALA A 109 -1.68 -4.32 -6.20
CA ALA A 109 -1.40 -3.00 -6.74
C ALA A 109 -1.87 -2.86 -8.19
N ALA A 110 -1.56 -3.86 -9.02
CA ALA A 110 -1.91 -3.90 -10.44
C ALA A 110 -3.43 -3.98 -10.63
N GLY A 111 -4.12 -4.86 -9.90
CA GLY A 111 -5.58 -4.99 -9.93
C GLY A 111 -6.32 -3.74 -9.45
N ALA A 112 -5.66 -2.88 -8.67
CA ALA A 112 -6.20 -1.56 -8.27
C ALA A 112 -5.74 -0.40 -9.17
N GLY A 113 -4.96 -0.66 -10.22
CA GLY A 113 -4.47 0.36 -11.15
C GLY A 113 -3.45 1.34 -10.57
N ARG A 114 -2.74 0.97 -9.49
CA ARG A 114 -1.79 1.87 -8.78
C ARG A 114 -0.40 1.81 -9.40
N LEU A 115 -0.22 2.49 -10.54
CA LEU A 115 1.02 2.47 -11.33
C LEU A 115 2.25 2.99 -10.57
N ASP A 116 2.07 3.99 -9.72
CA ASP A 116 3.07 4.54 -8.82
C ASP A 116 3.58 3.50 -7.82
N VAL A 117 2.66 2.72 -7.24
CA VAL A 117 2.98 1.60 -6.35
C VAL A 117 3.70 0.49 -7.12
N CYS A 118 3.22 0.11 -8.31
CA CYS A 118 3.89 -0.87 -9.16
C CYS A 118 5.34 -0.48 -9.50
N ARG A 119 5.59 0.78 -9.89
CA ARG A 119 6.95 1.28 -10.14
C ARG A 119 7.83 1.24 -8.89
N PHE A 120 7.27 1.59 -7.74
CA PHE A 120 7.98 1.48 -6.47
C PHE A 120 8.35 0.02 -6.15
N LEU A 121 7.42 -0.92 -6.30
CA LEU A 121 7.65 -2.35 -6.05
C LEU A 121 8.72 -2.92 -6.98
N MET A 122 8.72 -2.51 -8.25
CA MET A 122 9.77 -2.87 -9.20
C MET A 122 11.14 -2.46 -8.69
N THR A 123 11.28 -1.22 -8.21
CA THR A 123 12.55 -0.73 -7.69
C THR A 123 12.92 -1.41 -6.36
N PHE A 124 11.93 -1.72 -5.53
CA PHE A 124 12.14 -2.29 -4.20
C PHE A 124 12.60 -3.75 -4.25
N TYR A 125 11.96 -4.58 -5.07
CA TYR A 125 12.33 -5.99 -5.26
C TYR A 125 13.44 -6.18 -6.29
N CYS A 126 13.59 -5.23 -7.22
CA CYS A 126 14.63 -5.21 -8.23
C CYS A 126 15.50 -3.95 -8.18
N PRO A 127 16.43 -3.84 -7.21
CA PRO A 127 17.30 -2.66 -7.09
C PRO A 127 18.27 -2.48 -8.27
N ARG A 128 18.45 -3.52 -9.10
CA ARG A 128 19.35 -3.57 -10.25
C ARG A 128 18.69 -3.17 -11.59
N GLY A 129 17.39 -2.87 -11.57
CA GLY A 129 16.63 -2.48 -12.75
C GLY A 129 16.01 -3.67 -13.52
N PRO A 130 14.98 -3.41 -14.34
CA PRO A 130 14.13 -4.46 -14.91
C PRO A 130 14.90 -5.47 -15.78
N ALA A 131 15.96 -5.03 -16.47
CA ALA A 131 16.77 -5.88 -17.35
C ALA A 131 17.52 -7.00 -16.60
N GLU A 132 18.00 -6.74 -15.38
CA GLU A 132 18.70 -7.76 -14.57
C GLU A 132 17.73 -8.66 -13.79
N CYS A 133 16.54 -8.17 -13.41
CA CYS A 133 15.54 -9.04 -12.78
C CYS A 133 14.88 -10.01 -13.74
N ASP A 134 14.71 -9.65 -15.01
CA ASP A 134 14.28 -10.61 -16.04
C ASP A 134 15.29 -11.78 -16.14
N ALA A 135 16.59 -11.49 -16.01
CA ALA A 135 17.65 -12.51 -15.99
C ALA A 135 17.68 -13.35 -14.70
N GLN A 136 17.44 -12.72 -13.54
CA GLN A 136 17.41 -13.39 -12.24
C GLN A 136 16.14 -14.25 -12.04
N GLN A 137 15.00 -13.83 -12.59
CA GLN A 137 13.74 -14.59 -12.56
C GLN A 137 13.79 -15.78 -13.50
N ARG A 138 14.44 -15.67 -14.67
CA ARG A 138 14.72 -16.81 -15.57
C ARG A 138 15.58 -17.88 -14.88
N THR A 139 16.63 -17.48 -14.16
CA THR A 139 17.49 -18.41 -13.42
C THR A 139 16.80 -19.03 -12.21
N ARG A 140 15.93 -18.29 -11.49
CA ARG A 140 15.09 -18.85 -10.40
C ARG A 140 13.97 -19.77 -10.91
N ALA A 141 13.36 -19.46 -12.06
CA ALA A 141 12.40 -20.32 -12.72
C ALA A 141 13.07 -21.63 -13.14
N SER A 142 14.25 -21.59 -13.77
CA SER A 142 15.05 -22.79 -14.10
C SER A 142 15.41 -23.63 -12.87
N ARG A 143 15.68 -23.03 -11.70
CA ARG A 143 15.94 -23.78 -10.46
C ARG A 143 14.69 -24.41 -9.84
N ARG A 144 13.50 -23.86 -10.10
CA ARG A 144 12.21 -24.46 -9.67
C ARG A 144 11.69 -25.50 -10.67
N SER A 145 12.06 -25.40 -11.95
CA SER A 145 11.73 -26.41 -12.98
C SER A 145 12.39 -27.78 -12.76
N PHE A 146 13.38 -27.88 -11.86
CA PHE A 146 14.01 -29.17 -11.51
C PHE A 146 13.36 -29.88 -10.30
N ALA A 147 12.31 -29.30 -9.69
CA ALA A 147 11.70 -29.84 -8.48
C ALA A 147 10.24 -30.32 -8.63
N ILE A 148 9.64 -30.27 -9.82
CA ILE A 148 8.30 -30.82 -10.05
C ILE A 148 8.30 -31.58 -11.37
N GLY A 149 8.64 -32.86 -11.30
CA GLY A 149 8.36 -33.81 -12.36
C GLY A 149 6.90 -34.25 -12.28
N SER A 150 6.20 -34.19 -13.43
CA SER A 150 4.91 -34.83 -13.71
C SER A 150 3.73 -34.31 -12.86
N SER A 151 2.54 -33.98 -13.35
CA SER A 151 1.85 -34.22 -14.61
C SER A 151 0.63 -33.29 -14.61
N ALA A 152 0.25 -32.77 -15.77
CA ALA A 152 -1.07 -32.22 -16.11
C ALA A 152 -1.53 -30.96 -15.35
N THR A 153 -2.18 -29.96 -15.93
CA THR A 153 -2.54 -29.57 -17.30
C THR A 153 -2.96 -28.10 -17.12
N ALA A 154 -2.58 -27.26 -18.08
CA ALA A 154 -3.16 -25.96 -18.42
C ALA A 154 -4.18 -25.34 -17.43
N GLU A 155 -3.75 -24.31 -16.69
CA GLU A 155 -4.48 -23.05 -16.68
C GLU A 155 -3.60 -21.90 -16.18
N LEU A 156 -3.75 -20.74 -16.84
CA LEU A 156 -3.23 -19.43 -16.47
C LEU A 156 -1.78 -19.10 -16.86
N ALA A 157 -1.51 -19.24 -18.16
CA ALA A 157 -0.55 -18.42 -18.91
C ALA A 157 -0.97 -16.94 -19.03
N ILE A 158 -1.51 -16.30 -17.98
CA ILE A 158 -2.08 -14.94 -18.06
C ILE A 158 -1.17 -13.84 -17.46
N THR A 159 -0.13 -14.15 -16.70
CA THR A 159 0.64 -13.11 -15.97
C THR A 159 1.98 -12.68 -16.58
N THR A 160 2.42 -13.24 -17.71
CA THR A 160 3.76 -12.97 -18.26
C THR A 160 3.83 -11.97 -19.41
N PHE A 161 2.70 -11.54 -19.99
CA PHE A 161 2.73 -10.68 -21.19
C PHE A 161 2.24 -9.23 -21.01
N GLY A 162 1.66 -8.87 -19.85
CA GLY A 162 1.12 -7.53 -19.61
C GLY A 162 2.16 -6.41 -19.38
N TRP A 163 3.41 -6.76 -19.06
CA TRP A 163 4.42 -5.80 -18.59
C TRP A 163 5.05 -4.94 -19.70
N ARG A 164 5.05 -5.41 -20.96
CA ARG A 164 5.66 -4.65 -22.08
C ARG A 164 4.81 -3.48 -22.57
N ARG A 165 3.51 -3.42 -22.23
CA ARG A 165 2.59 -2.42 -22.77
C ARG A 165 2.58 -1.11 -21.96
N LEU A 166 3.27 -1.06 -20.81
CA LEU A 166 3.21 0.04 -19.84
C LEU A 166 4.48 0.91 -19.75
N MET A 167 5.48 0.67 -20.59
CA MET A 167 6.70 1.48 -20.67
C MET A 167 6.71 2.31 -21.96
N PRO A 168 6.80 3.65 -21.92
CA PRO A 168 7.06 4.44 -23.12
C PRO A 168 8.43 4.08 -23.67
N ARG A 169 8.51 3.75 -24.97
CA ARG A 169 9.77 3.54 -25.67
C ARG A 169 10.51 4.88 -25.68
N GLY A 170 11.61 4.97 -24.94
CA GLY A 170 12.57 6.05 -25.14
C GLY A 170 13.18 5.87 -26.52
N GLU A 171 12.88 6.81 -27.42
CA GLU A 171 13.59 6.95 -28.69
C GLU A 171 15.06 7.26 -28.38
N ALA A 172 15.94 6.32 -28.72
CA ALA A 172 17.36 6.60 -28.80
C ALA A 172 17.58 7.41 -30.09
N THR A 173 17.68 8.74 -29.96
CA THR A 173 18.18 9.59 -31.03
C THR A 173 19.68 9.35 -31.17
N SER A 174 20.07 9.00 -32.38
CA SER A 174 21.43 8.81 -32.85
C SER A 174 22.25 10.10 -32.72
N SER A 175 23.52 9.96 -32.32
CA SER A 175 24.62 10.87 -32.67
C SER A 175 25.92 10.06 -32.62
#